data_AF-A0A7W1B6A4-F1
#
_entry.id   AF-A0A7W1B6A4-F1
#
_cell.length_a   1.000
_cell.length_b   1.000
_cell.length_c   1.000
_cell.angle_alpha   90.00
_cell.angle_beta   90.00
_cell.angle_gamma   90.00
#
_symmetry.space_group_name_H-M   'P 1'
#
loop_
_entity.id
_entity.type
_entity.pdbx_description
1 polymer ?
#
loop_
_entity_poly.entity_id
_entity_poly.type
_entity_poly.pdbx_seq_one_letter_code
_entity_poly.pdbx_strand_id
1 'polypeptide(L)'
;RALALLRGARPELVVDLHNNTGRNPAYVVADGLDDPLLQLGALFCTRFVSSAIDLPTFTRAFKDLAPSITVECGTAGDPQADATAYAGLVRLMHLDRLDPVSLTNVHMAILEHPMRVCLRGDASLAFGESPAAAAVTLDLEIDRHNFETVAEGTRFGWVAAGTGWPFEAFDAQGAEVSRQWFEIVDGALISRRTFVPFMMTTHAEIARSDCLFYVASRRE
;
A
#
# COMPACT_ATOMS: atom_id res chain seq x y z
N ARG A 1 12.69 -15.82 -18.27
CA ARG A 1 12.28 -17.16 -18.73
C ARG A 1 10.92 -17.58 -18.14
N ALA A 2 10.74 -17.58 -16.81
CA ALA A 2 9.45 -17.93 -16.17
C ALA A 2 8.29 -17.01 -16.59
N LEU A 3 8.46 -15.68 -16.51
CA LEU A 3 7.44 -14.72 -16.96
C LEU A 3 6.99 -14.92 -18.41
N ALA A 4 7.92 -15.22 -19.32
CA ALA A 4 7.59 -15.49 -20.72
C ALA A 4 6.74 -16.75 -20.90
N LEU A 5 7.00 -17.80 -20.11
CA LEU A 5 6.19 -19.03 -20.12
C LEU A 5 4.78 -18.76 -19.59
N LEU A 6 4.66 -18.05 -18.47
CA LEU A 6 3.37 -17.71 -17.87
C LEU A 6 2.54 -16.79 -18.78
N ARG A 7 3.14 -15.75 -19.37
CA ARG A 7 2.47 -14.91 -20.38
C ARG A 7 2.07 -15.70 -21.63
N GLY A 8 2.92 -16.64 -22.06
CA GLY A 8 2.66 -17.52 -23.20
C GLY A 8 1.45 -18.44 -23.00
N ALA A 9 1.12 -18.78 -21.75
CA ALA A 9 -0.07 -19.54 -21.40
C ALA A 9 -1.38 -18.74 -21.57
N ARG A 10 -1.29 -17.41 -21.73
CA ARG A 10 -2.43 -16.49 -21.88
C ARG A 10 -3.48 -16.70 -20.79
N PRO A 11 -3.13 -16.43 -19.52
CA PRO A 11 -4.06 -16.61 -18.42
C PRO A 11 -5.29 -15.72 -18.61
N GLU A 12 -6.45 -16.20 -18.16
CA GLU A 12 -7.70 -15.42 -18.18
C GLU A 12 -7.72 -14.35 -17.08
N LEU A 13 -6.98 -14.59 -15.99
CA LEU A 13 -6.80 -13.71 -14.84
C LEU A 13 -5.49 -14.04 -14.12
N VAL A 14 -4.98 -13.08 -13.35
CA VAL A 14 -3.78 -13.26 -12.52
C VAL A 14 -4.06 -12.77 -11.10
N VAL A 15 -3.78 -13.63 -10.13
CA VAL A 15 -3.84 -13.30 -8.70
C VAL A 15 -2.49 -13.58 -8.08
N ASP A 16 -1.93 -12.56 -7.45
CA ASP A 16 -0.64 -12.62 -6.75
C ASP A 16 -0.87 -12.42 -5.25
N LEU A 17 -0.67 -13.47 -4.45
CA LEU A 17 -0.95 -13.46 -3.01
C LEU A 17 0.32 -13.11 -2.23
N HIS A 18 0.23 -12.08 -1.39
CA HIS A 18 1.34 -11.58 -0.59
C HIS A 18 0.99 -11.51 0.89
N ASN A 19 2.03 -11.58 1.70
CA ASN A 19 1.98 -11.07 3.07
C ASN A 19 2.65 -9.70 3.09
N ASN A 20 2.15 -8.82 3.94
CA ASN A 20 2.78 -7.54 4.22
C ASN A 20 3.37 -7.52 5.65
N THR A 21 3.91 -6.36 6.02
CA THR A 21 4.38 -6.09 7.37
C THR A 21 3.61 -4.93 7.98
N GLY A 22 3.57 -4.89 9.32
CA GLY A 22 2.76 -3.94 10.06
C GLY A 22 1.28 -4.34 10.14
N ARG A 23 0.49 -3.54 10.84
CA ARG A 23 -0.92 -3.81 11.11
C ARG A 23 -1.83 -3.42 9.92
N ASN A 24 -1.68 -4.10 8.78
CA ASN A 24 -2.58 -3.89 7.64
C ASN A 24 -3.77 -4.87 7.69
N PRO A 25 -5.02 -4.40 7.48
CA PRO A 25 -6.11 -5.31 7.12
C PRO A 25 -5.82 -5.94 5.75
N ALA A 26 -6.58 -6.97 5.36
CA ALA A 26 -6.50 -7.46 3.99
C ALA A 26 -6.97 -6.40 2.98
N TYR A 27 -6.25 -6.27 1.86
CA TYR A 27 -6.57 -5.36 0.76
C TYR A 27 -6.06 -5.87 -0.57
N VAL A 28 -6.57 -5.29 -1.65
CA VAL A 28 -6.18 -5.59 -3.02
C VAL A 28 -5.49 -4.38 -3.64
N VAL A 29 -4.47 -4.59 -4.48
CA VAL A 29 -3.81 -3.58 -5.29
C VAL A 29 -3.92 -3.96 -6.76
N ALA A 30 -4.27 -3.00 -7.62
CA ALA A 30 -4.27 -3.19 -9.07
C ALA A 30 -3.86 -1.92 -9.82
N ASP A 31 -3.33 -2.09 -11.05
CA ASP A 31 -3.04 -0.98 -11.97
C ASP A 31 -4.33 -0.58 -12.70
N GLY A 32 -5.13 0.25 -12.03
CA GLY A 32 -6.38 0.77 -12.54
C GLY A 32 -7.59 0.37 -11.71
N LEU A 33 -8.77 0.74 -12.23
CA LEU A 33 -10.04 0.58 -11.54
C LEU A 33 -11.14 0.32 -12.57
N ASP A 34 -11.44 -0.96 -12.78
CA ASP A 34 -12.50 -1.42 -13.66
C ASP A 34 -13.30 -2.58 -13.03
N ASP A 35 -14.44 -2.93 -13.64
CA ASP A 35 -15.34 -3.96 -13.09
C ASP A 35 -14.68 -5.34 -12.96
N PRO A 36 -13.88 -5.84 -13.93
CA PRO A 36 -13.15 -7.09 -13.77
C PRO A 36 -12.21 -7.11 -12.56
N LEU A 37 -11.43 -6.04 -12.34
CA LEU A 37 -10.51 -5.95 -11.22
C LEU A 37 -11.25 -5.88 -9.88
N LEU A 38 -12.34 -5.10 -9.82
CA LEU A 38 -13.18 -4.98 -8.63
C LEU A 38 -13.85 -6.30 -8.27
N GLN A 39 -14.38 -7.04 -9.25
CA GLN A 39 -14.95 -8.38 -9.05
C GLN A 39 -13.91 -9.34 -8.51
N LEU A 40 -12.75 -9.40 -9.15
CA LEU A 40 -11.69 -10.31 -8.75
C LEU A 40 -11.22 -9.99 -7.33
N GLY A 41 -11.06 -8.70 -6.99
CA GLY A 41 -10.68 -8.27 -5.65
C GLY A 41 -11.74 -8.57 -4.59
N ALA A 42 -13.02 -8.39 -4.91
CA ALA A 42 -14.16 -8.65 -4.04
C ALA A 42 -14.26 -10.12 -3.58
N LEU A 43 -13.63 -11.06 -4.30
CA LEU A 43 -13.54 -12.45 -3.85
C LEU A 43 -12.71 -12.59 -2.57
N PHE A 44 -11.74 -11.70 -2.35
CA PHE A 44 -10.78 -11.80 -1.24
C PHE A 44 -11.16 -10.89 -0.07
N CYS A 45 -11.44 -9.61 -0.33
CA CYS A 45 -11.72 -8.64 0.72
C CYS A 45 -12.49 -7.42 0.19
N THR A 46 -12.76 -6.44 1.06
CA THR A 46 -13.57 -5.24 0.75
C THR A 46 -12.74 -3.96 0.63
N ARG A 47 -11.41 -4.05 0.56
CA ARG A 47 -10.50 -2.89 0.43
C ARG A 47 -9.72 -2.99 -0.87
N PHE A 48 -9.68 -1.90 -1.63
CA PHE A 48 -9.06 -1.85 -2.95
C PHE A 48 -8.19 -0.60 -3.07
N VAL A 49 -6.99 -0.75 -3.60
CA VAL A 49 -6.06 0.34 -3.90
C VAL A 49 -5.82 0.36 -5.40
N SER A 50 -6.34 1.38 -6.07
CA SER A 50 -6.05 1.66 -7.48
C SER A 50 -4.72 2.40 -7.57
N SER A 51 -3.68 1.71 -8.06
CA SER A 51 -2.31 2.21 -8.06
C SER A 51 -1.71 2.23 -9.45
N ALA A 52 -1.51 3.43 -9.98
CA ALA A 52 -0.79 3.65 -11.24
C ALA A 52 0.74 3.80 -11.04
N ILE A 53 1.26 3.53 -9.84
CA ILE A 53 2.69 3.65 -9.54
C ILE A 53 3.47 2.67 -10.41
N ASP A 54 4.52 3.17 -11.09
CA ASP A 54 5.36 2.36 -11.98
C ASP A 54 6.39 1.54 -11.18
N LEU A 55 5.91 0.44 -10.57
CA LEU A 55 6.76 -0.56 -9.91
C LEU A 55 6.82 -1.85 -10.73
N PRO A 56 7.97 -2.54 -10.78
CA PRO A 56 8.12 -3.79 -11.52
C PRO A 56 7.47 -4.97 -10.77
N THR A 57 6.15 -4.95 -10.60
CA THR A 57 5.38 -6.02 -9.95
C THR A 57 5.07 -7.17 -10.91
N PHE A 58 4.80 -8.35 -10.35
CA PHE A 58 4.36 -9.51 -11.14
C PHE A 58 3.06 -9.20 -11.89
N THR A 59 2.07 -8.62 -11.23
CA THR A 59 0.76 -8.27 -11.80
C THR A 59 0.85 -7.22 -12.91
N ARG A 60 1.75 -6.24 -12.79
CA ARG A 60 2.01 -5.26 -13.86
C ARG A 60 2.51 -5.94 -15.13
N ALA A 61 3.28 -7.02 -15.00
CA ALA A 61 3.76 -7.81 -16.14
C ALA A 61 2.64 -8.59 -16.86
N PHE A 62 1.38 -8.50 -16.45
CA PHE A 62 0.23 -9.13 -17.12
C PHE A 62 -0.92 -8.16 -17.42
N LYS A 63 -0.77 -6.87 -17.07
CA LYS A 63 -1.86 -5.88 -17.20
C LYS A 63 -2.43 -5.72 -18.61
N ASP A 64 -1.61 -5.98 -19.63
CA ASP A 64 -1.96 -5.92 -21.05
C ASP A 64 -2.61 -7.22 -21.57
N LEU A 65 -2.63 -8.28 -20.75
CA LEU A 65 -3.13 -9.60 -21.12
C LEU A 65 -4.40 -10.00 -20.37
N ALA A 66 -4.48 -9.71 -19.07
CA ALA A 66 -5.54 -10.21 -18.22
C ALA A 66 -5.78 -9.29 -16.99
N PRO A 67 -7.01 -9.28 -16.42
CA PRO A 67 -7.25 -8.72 -15.10
C PRO A 67 -6.26 -9.31 -14.09
N SER A 68 -5.48 -8.44 -13.46
CA SER A 68 -4.34 -8.83 -12.64
C SER A 68 -4.37 -8.06 -11.32
N ILE A 69 -4.48 -8.78 -10.21
CA ILE A 69 -4.53 -8.19 -8.87
C ILE A 69 -3.45 -8.76 -7.95
N THR A 70 -2.93 -7.91 -7.07
CA THR A 70 -2.14 -8.32 -5.92
C THR A 70 -3.06 -8.31 -4.70
N VAL A 71 -3.11 -9.40 -3.94
CA VAL A 71 -3.87 -9.49 -2.69
C VAL A 71 -2.87 -9.52 -1.55
N GLU A 72 -2.96 -8.50 -0.71
CA GLU A 72 -2.19 -8.37 0.51
C GLU A 72 -3.02 -8.97 1.64
N CYS A 73 -2.73 -10.23 2.00
CA CYS A 73 -3.58 -11.02 2.88
C CYS A 73 -3.44 -10.64 4.36
N GLY A 74 -2.34 -9.99 4.74
CA GLY A 74 -1.98 -9.64 6.12
C GLY A 74 -0.57 -10.12 6.46
N THR A 75 -0.23 -10.12 7.75
CA THR A 75 1.12 -10.47 8.23
C THR A 75 1.39 -11.97 8.13
N ALA A 76 2.64 -12.34 7.83
CA ALA A 76 3.07 -13.74 7.83
C ALA A 76 2.87 -14.40 9.20
N GLY A 77 2.25 -15.59 9.21
CA GLY A 77 1.93 -16.34 10.43
C GLY A 77 0.63 -15.92 11.12
N ASP A 78 -0.11 -14.95 10.58
CA ASP A 78 -1.46 -14.62 11.04
C ASP A 78 -2.50 -15.59 10.42
N PRO A 79 -3.22 -16.39 11.24
CA PRO A 79 -4.27 -17.28 10.73
C PRO A 79 -5.38 -16.55 9.96
N GLN A 80 -5.62 -15.27 10.23
CA GLN A 80 -6.58 -14.47 9.48
C GLN A 80 -6.10 -14.18 8.05
N ALA A 81 -4.79 -14.04 7.84
CA ALA A 81 -4.21 -13.90 6.51
C ALA A 81 -4.39 -15.19 5.70
N ASP A 82 -4.11 -16.34 6.31
CA ASP A 82 -4.34 -17.66 5.69
C ASP A 82 -5.82 -17.87 5.35
N ALA A 83 -6.73 -17.51 6.27
CA ALA A 83 -8.16 -17.62 6.05
C ALA A 83 -8.65 -16.73 4.89
N THR A 84 -8.10 -15.52 4.77
CA THR A 84 -8.41 -14.58 3.67
C THR A 84 -7.96 -15.16 2.32
N ALA A 85 -6.71 -15.60 2.24
CA ALA A 85 -6.14 -16.23 1.04
C ALA A 85 -6.96 -17.46 0.62
N TYR A 86 -7.21 -18.37 1.55
CA TYR A 86 -7.95 -19.61 1.29
C TYR A 86 -9.38 -19.33 0.83
N ALA A 87 -10.13 -18.50 1.55
CA ALA A 87 -11.53 -18.21 1.20
C ALA A 87 -11.65 -17.54 -0.17
N GLY A 88 -10.75 -16.62 -0.51
CA GLY A 88 -10.72 -15.98 -1.82
C GLY A 88 -10.37 -16.94 -2.96
N LEU A 89 -9.38 -17.82 -2.75
CA LEU A 89 -9.04 -18.88 -3.72
C LEU A 89 -10.20 -19.86 -3.92
N VAL A 90 -10.88 -20.27 -2.86
CA VAL A 90 -12.07 -21.14 -2.97
C VAL A 90 -13.15 -20.46 -3.81
N ARG A 91 -13.47 -19.19 -3.55
CA ARG A 91 -14.46 -18.44 -4.35
C ARG A 91 -14.02 -18.30 -5.81
N LEU A 92 -12.74 -18.03 -6.05
CA LEU A 92 -12.17 -17.93 -7.40
C LEU A 92 -12.28 -19.25 -8.17
N MET A 93 -12.01 -20.39 -7.53
CA MET A 93 -12.12 -21.71 -8.17
C MET A 93 -13.56 -22.13 -8.49
N HIS A 94 -14.55 -21.50 -7.85
CA HIS A 94 -15.98 -21.70 -8.14
C HIS A 94 -16.56 -20.61 -9.05
N LEU A 95 -15.74 -19.66 -9.50
CA LEU A 95 -16.18 -18.60 -10.39
C LEU A 95 -16.20 -19.13 -11.83
N ASP A 96 -17.39 -19.22 -12.42
CA ASP A 96 -17.54 -19.66 -13.82
C ASP A 96 -16.94 -18.66 -14.81
N ARG A 97 -17.14 -17.37 -14.56
CA ARG A 97 -16.61 -16.24 -15.34
C ARG A 97 -16.70 -14.94 -14.54
N LEU A 98 -15.91 -13.93 -14.90
CA LEU A 98 -16.15 -12.57 -14.44
C LEU A 98 -17.42 -12.03 -15.12
N ASP A 99 -18.41 -11.61 -14.33
CA ASP A 99 -19.69 -11.06 -14.78
C ASP A 99 -19.93 -9.68 -14.12
N PRO A 100 -19.83 -8.57 -14.88
CA PRO A 100 -20.00 -7.19 -14.38
C PRO A 100 -21.28 -6.97 -13.57
N VAL A 101 -22.35 -7.72 -13.86
CA VAL A 101 -23.63 -7.59 -13.17
C VAL A 101 -23.54 -8.05 -11.71
N SER A 102 -22.57 -8.90 -11.36
CA SER A 102 -22.41 -9.52 -10.04
C SER A 102 -21.89 -8.57 -8.93
N LEU A 103 -21.46 -7.35 -9.26
CA LEU A 103 -20.94 -6.38 -8.27
C LEU A 103 -22.01 -5.59 -7.52
N THR A 104 -23.29 -5.71 -7.90
CA THR A 104 -24.35 -4.82 -7.39
C THR A 104 -24.52 -4.84 -5.86
N ASN A 105 -23.94 -5.84 -5.17
CA ASN A 105 -24.06 -6.01 -3.72
C ASN A 105 -22.73 -5.94 -2.93
N VAL A 106 -21.58 -5.65 -3.57
CA VAL A 106 -20.29 -5.57 -2.86
C VAL A 106 -19.82 -4.12 -2.78
N HIS A 107 -19.84 -3.56 -1.57
CA HIS A 107 -19.29 -2.23 -1.32
C HIS A 107 -17.77 -2.33 -1.07
N MET A 108 -16.97 -1.91 -2.05
CA MET A 108 -15.51 -1.82 -1.94
C MET A 108 -15.10 -0.45 -1.40
N ALA A 109 -14.31 -0.43 -0.33
CA ALA A 109 -13.62 0.78 0.12
C ALA A 109 -12.39 1.01 -0.78
N ILE A 110 -12.46 2.02 -1.64
CA ILE A 110 -11.44 2.28 -2.67
C ILE A 110 -10.52 3.42 -2.22
N LEU A 111 -9.22 3.18 -2.31
CA LEU A 111 -8.17 4.20 -2.23
C LEU A 111 -7.60 4.45 -3.62
N GLU A 112 -7.38 5.72 -3.95
CA GLU A 112 -6.88 6.18 -5.24
C GLU A 112 -5.68 7.11 -5.07
N HIS A 113 -4.93 7.27 -6.16
CA HIS A 113 -3.77 8.14 -6.25
C HIS A 113 -2.71 7.88 -5.16
N PRO A 114 -2.31 6.61 -4.93
CA PRO A 114 -1.29 6.31 -3.96
C PRO A 114 0.03 6.98 -4.36
N MET A 115 0.74 7.47 -3.37
CA MET A 115 2.06 8.07 -3.49
C MET A 115 3.00 7.43 -2.50
N ARG A 116 4.14 6.94 -3.00
CA ARG A 116 5.16 6.28 -2.20
C ARG A 116 6.01 7.31 -1.46
N VAL A 117 6.15 7.14 -0.15
CA VAL A 117 6.95 8.00 0.72
C VAL A 117 8.17 7.22 1.18
N CYS A 118 9.36 7.69 0.81
CA CYS A 118 10.62 7.06 1.16
C CYS A 118 11.46 7.96 2.06
N LEU A 119 12.41 7.34 2.75
CA LEU A 119 13.47 8.06 3.43
C LEU A 119 14.47 8.57 2.38
N ARG A 120 14.86 9.84 2.47
CA ARG A 120 15.80 10.47 1.56
C ARG A 120 17.23 10.09 1.94
N GLY A 121 17.94 9.47 1.01
CA GLY A 121 19.34 9.06 1.20
C GLY A 121 19.51 8.11 2.39
N ASP A 122 20.63 8.24 3.10
CA ASP A 122 21.03 7.31 4.18
C ASP A 122 20.63 7.80 5.57
N ALA A 123 19.53 8.56 5.70
CA ALA A 123 19.10 9.03 7.01
C ALA A 123 18.84 7.84 7.95
N SER A 124 19.26 7.94 9.21
CA SER A 124 18.96 6.89 10.19
C SER A 124 17.49 6.98 10.64
N LEU A 125 16.83 5.83 10.71
CA LEU A 125 15.43 5.68 11.11
C LEU A 125 15.32 4.87 12.42
N ALA A 126 14.54 5.36 13.37
CA ALA A 126 14.12 4.63 14.56
C ALA A 126 12.60 4.67 14.70
N PHE A 127 12.05 3.79 15.54
CA PHE A 127 10.66 3.84 16.00
C PHE A 127 10.66 4.00 17.51
N GLY A 128 9.81 4.88 18.04
CA GLY A 128 9.79 5.16 19.47
C GLY A 128 8.60 6.04 19.90
N GLU A 129 8.35 6.07 21.21
CA GLU A 129 7.35 6.95 21.83
C GLU A 129 7.87 8.38 22.04
N SER A 130 9.17 8.60 21.82
CA SER A 130 9.86 9.88 21.95
C SER A 130 11.07 9.92 20.99
N PRO A 131 11.67 11.10 20.71
CA PRO A 131 12.85 11.20 19.86
C PRO A 131 13.97 10.26 20.32
N ALA A 132 14.50 9.45 19.40
CA ALA A 132 15.64 8.58 19.64
C ALA A 132 16.92 9.14 19.00
N ALA A 133 18.06 8.47 19.21
CA ALA A 133 19.34 8.80 18.58
C ALA A 133 19.37 8.39 17.09
N ALA A 134 18.47 8.96 16.29
CA ALA A 134 18.34 8.76 14.85
C ALA A 134 17.94 10.07 14.16
N ALA A 135 18.22 10.21 12.87
CA ALA A 135 17.85 11.37 12.07
C ALA A 135 16.32 11.56 12.03
N VAL A 136 15.59 10.44 11.88
CA VAL A 136 14.13 10.36 11.97
C VAL A 136 13.74 9.33 13.01
N THR A 137 12.80 9.69 13.88
CA THR A 137 12.09 8.74 14.74
C THR A 137 10.61 8.76 14.37
N LEU A 138 10.06 7.66 13.89
CA LEU A 138 8.61 7.54 13.68
C LEU A 138 7.93 7.02 14.95
N ASP A 139 6.63 7.30 15.10
CA ASP A 139 5.86 6.80 16.24
C ASP A 139 5.92 5.26 16.30
N LEU A 140 6.11 4.69 17.50
CA LEU A 140 6.26 3.24 17.69
C LEU A 140 5.02 2.44 17.25
N GLU A 141 3.86 3.09 17.19
CA GLU A 141 2.62 2.49 16.72
C GLU A 141 2.08 3.19 15.47
N ILE A 142 2.97 3.76 14.64
CA ILE A 142 2.59 4.43 13.40
C ILE A 142 1.78 3.50 12.48
N ASP A 143 2.08 2.20 12.50
CA ASP A 143 1.39 1.19 11.69
C ASP A 143 -0.07 0.93 12.09
N ARG A 144 -0.54 1.44 13.24
CA ARG A 144 -1.97 1.42 13.58
C ARG A 144 -2.80 2.25 12.60
N HIS A 145 -2.19 3.24 11.96
CA HIS A 145 -2.89 4.18 11.08
C HIS A 145 -3.11 3.61 9.68
N ASN A 146 -2.60 2.41 9.38
CA ASN A 146 -2.86 1.75 8.10
C ASN A 146 -4.38 1.66 7.84
N PHE A 147 -4.82 2.20 6.71
CA PHE A 147 -6.22 2.33 6.28
C PHE A 147 -7.12 3.25 7.13
N GLU A 148 -6.56 3.97 8.10
CA GLU A 148 -7.24 5.03 8.85
C GLU A 148 -7.05 6.40 8.20
N THR A 149 -7.98 7.32 8.44
CA THR A 149 -7.79 8.71 8.01
C THR A 149 -6.84 9.42 8.95
N VAL A 150 -5.68 9.84 8.45
CA VAL A 150 -4.77 10.75 9.13
C VAL A 150 -5.16 12.17 8.74
N ALA A 151 -5.60 12.96 9.71
CA ALA A 151 -5.97 14.36 9.49
C ALA A 151 -4.73 15.24 9.27
N GLU A 152 -4.89 16.38 8.58
CA GLU A 152 -3.90 17.46 8.61
C GLU A 152 -3.58 17.88 10.06
N GLY A 153 -2.31 18.23 10.31
CA GLY A 153 -1.81 18.58 11.64
C GLY A 153 -1.49 17.38 12.53
N THR A 154 -1.63 16.14 12.04
CA THR A 154 -1.28 14.94 12.79
C THR A 154 0.22 14.76 12.86
N ARG A 155 0.77 14.60 14.07
CA ARG A 155 2.16 14.22 14.31
C ARG A 155 2.33 12.72 14.19
N PHE A 156 3.33 12.26 13.45
CA PHE A 156 3.65 10.83 13.32
C PHE A 156 5.14 10.53 13.50
N GLY A 157 5.92 11.50 13.99
CA GLY A 157 7.31 11.29 14.35
C GLY A 157 8.03 12.57 14.78
N TRP A 158 9.36 12.47 14.78
CA TRP A 158 10.30 13.53 15.11
C TRP A 158 11.49 13.49 14.16
N VAL A 159 12.08 14.65 13.92
CA VAL A 159 13.29 14.84 13.13
C VAL A 159 14.34 15.49 14.02
N ALA A 160 15.52 14.88 14.11
CA ALA A 160 16.59 15.37 14.96
C ALA A 160 17.12 16.74 14.48
N ALA A 161 17.53 17.60 15.42
CA ALA A 161 18.09 18.91 15.10
C ALA A 161 19.30 18.79 14.15
N GLY A 162 19.36 19.67 13.16
CA GLY A 162 20.41 19.64 12.13
C GLY A 162 20.19 18.61 11.02
N THR A 163 19.19 17.74 11.13
CA THR A 163 18.76 16.88 10.02
C THR A 163 18.11 17.74 8.94
N GLY A 164 18.53 17.55 7.68
CA GLY A 164 17.86 18.14 6.53
C GLY A 164 16.45 17.59 6.33
N TRP A 165 15.84 17.89 5.19
CA TRP A 165 14.55 17.28 4.86
C TRP A 165 14.71 15.77 4.61
N PRO A 166 14.08 14.90 5.42
CA PRO A 166 14.45 13.49 5.44
C PRO A 166 13.63 12.63 4.50
N PHE A 167 12.69 13.18 3.74
CA PHE A 167 11.76 12.41 2.91
C PHE A 167 11.85 12.73 1.43
N GLU A 168 11.38 11.78 0.64
CA GLU A 168 11.08 11.96 -0.77
C GLU A 168 9.75 11.30 -1.09
N ALA A 169 8.94 12.00 -1.87
CA ALA A 169 7.69 11.49 -2.40
C ALA A 169 7.51 12.16 -3.76
N PHE A 170 7.22 11.37 -4.78
CA PHE A 170 7.12 11.86 -6.15
C PHE A 170 5.71 11.68 -6.67
N ASP A 171 5.19 12.71 -7.35
CA ASP A 171 3.92 12.60 -8.06
C ASP A 171 4.07 11.82 -9.38
N ALA A 172 2.95 11.65 -10.09
CA ALA A 172 2.93 10.93 -11.36
C ALA A 172 3.71 11.63 -12.49
N GLN A 173 4.09 12.91 -12.33
CA GLN A 173 4.94 13.65 -13.26
C GLN A 173 6.42 13.58 -12.86
N GLY A 174 6.75 12.91 -11.76
CA GLY A 174 8.10 12.80 -11.23
C GLY A 174 8.56 14.05 -10.47
N ALA A 175 7.65 14.96 -10.09
CA ALA A 175 8.01 16.09 -9.25
C ALA A 175 8.09 15.67 -7.78
N GLU A 176 9.11 16.15 -7.07
CA GLU A 176 9.28 15.89 -5.63
C GLU A 176 8.30 16.76 -4.84
N VAL A 177 7.34 16.11 -4.18
CA VAL A 177 6.19 16.77 -3.54
C VAL A 177 6.11 16.50 -2.04
N SER A 178 7.07 15.81 -1.40
CA SER A 178 6.96 15.44 0.02
C SER A 178 6.71 16.64 0.95
N ARG A 179 7.28 17.82 0.66
CA ARG A 179 7.05 19.06 1.42
C ARG A 179 5.64 19.65 1.26
N GLN A 180 4.86 19.18 0.29
CA GLN A 180 3.45 19.53 0.14
C GLN A 180 2.54 18.65 1.02
N TRP A 181 3.05 17.51 1.47
CA TRP A 181 2.33 16.51 2.27
C TRP A 181 2.76 16.51 3.73
N PHE A 182 3.99 16.91 4.01
CA PHE A 182 4.58 16.86 5.34
C PHE A 182 5.33 18.15 5.65
N GLU A 183 5.44 18.45 6.93
CA GLU A 183 6.27 19.53 7.45
C GLU A 183 6.97 19.14 8.75
N ILE A 184 7.96 19.95 9.13
CA ILE A 184 8.66 19.82 10.40
C ILE A 184 8.44 21.12 11.17
N VAL A 185 7.80 21.03 12.34
CA VAL A 185 7.52 22.15 13.24
C VAL A 185 8.14 21.81 14.60
N ASP A 186 9.10 22.63 15.06
CA ASP A 186 9.82 22.41 16.33
C ASP A 186 10.38 20.98 16.49
N GLY A 187 10.87 20.40 15.38
CA GLY A 187 11.39 19.02 15.33
C GLY A 187 10.33 17.93 15.29
N ALA A 188 9.04 18.25 15.40
CA ALA A 188 7.94 17.33 15.18
C ALA A 188 7.63 17.19 13.69
N LEU A 189 7.44 15.96 13.23
CA LEU A 189 7.05 15.66 11.86
C LEU A 189 5.52 15.58 11.77
N ILE A 190 4.93 16.43 10.93
CA ILE A 190 3.49 16.70 10.90
C ILE A 190 2.94 16.56 9.47
N SER A 191 1.70 16.08 9.35
CA SER A 191 0.96 16.02 8.08
C SER A 191 0.46 17.42 7.69
N ARG A 192 0.65 17.81 6.43
CA ARG A 192 0.09 19.04 5.84
C ARG A 192 -1.24 18.82 5.13
N ARG A 193 -1.68 17.56 5.02
CA ARG A 193 -2.88 17.15 4.30
C ARG A 193 -3.52 15.97 5.01
N THR A 194 -4.82 15.84 4.79
CA THR A 194 -5.54 14.62 5.15
C THR A 194 -5.27 13.52 4.13
N PHE A 195 -4.97 12.32 4.60
CA PHE A 195 -4.72 11.15 3.75
C PHE A 195 -5.01 9.84 4.46
N VAL A 196 -5.02 8.75 3.71
CA VAL A 196 -5.09 7.38 4.24
C VAL A 196 -3.74 6.70 3.98
N PRO A 197 -2.92 6.39 4.99
CA PRO A 197 -1.71 5.65 4.77
C PRO A 197 -1.95 4.15 4.69
N PHE A 198 -1.04 3.44 4.04
CA PHE A 198 -0.98 1.98 4.07
C PHE A 198 0.47 1.50 3.92
N MET A 199 0.72 0.23 4.26
CA MET A 199 2.08 -0.36 4.32
C MET A 199 3.04 0.33 5.29
N MET A 200 2.52 1.05 6.29
CA MET A 200 3.33 1.44 7.44
C MET A 200 3.78 0.20 8.20
N THR A 201 5.05 0.18 8.58
CA THR A 201 5.68 -0.90 9.36
C THR A 201 6.55 -0.31 10.45
N THR A 202 6.75 -1.07 11.52
CA THR A 202 7.69 -0.74 12.61
C THR A 202 9.03 -1.48 12.45
N HIS A 203 9.19 -2.24 11.38
CA HIS A 203 10.44 -2.91 11.03
C HIS A 203 11.36 -1.94 10.26
N ALA A 204 12.35 -1.37 10.95
CA ALA A 204 13.26 -0.36 10.40
C ALA A 204 13.99 -0.78 9.12
N GLU A 205 14.40 -2.05 9.01
CA GLU A 205 15.10 -2.52 7.81
C GLU A 205 14.18 -2.56 6.58
N ILE A 206 12.90 -2.93 6.75
CA ILE A 206 11.91 -2.92 5.67
C ILE A 206 11.57 -1.48 5.28
N ALA A 207 11.32 -0.62 6.27
CA ALA A 207 10.97 0.78 6.04
C ALA A 207 12.08 1.56 5.32
N ARG A 208 13.35 1.22 5.55
CA ARG A 208 14.51 1.82 4.88
C ARG A 208 14.75 1.26 3.48
N SER A 209 14.59 -0.06 3.29
CA SER A 209 14.94 -0.72 2.02
C SER A 209 13.86 -0.63 0.96
N ASP A 210 12.59 -0.51 1.36
CA ASP A 210 11.45 -0.35 0.46
C ASP A 210 10.93 1.10 0.51
N CYS A 211 10.02 1.39 1.44
CA CYS A 211 9.45 2.72 1.67
C CYS A 211 8.99 2.84 3.12
N LEU A 212 8.80 4.08 3.58
CA LEU A 212 8.21 4.30 4.91
C LEU A 212 6.74 3.89 4.93
N PHE A 213 6.00 4.31 3.90
CA PHE A 213 4.58 4.00 3.68
C PHE A 213 4.12 4.60 2.34
N TYR A 214 2.86 4.34 1.99
CA TYR A 214 2.15 5.05 0.94
C TYR A 214 1.11 5.98 1.55
N VAL A 215 0.79 7.08 0.87
CA VAL A 215 -0.38 7.92 1.17
C VAL A 215 -1.36 7.85 0.00
N ALA A 216 -2.65 7.80 0.28
CA ALA A 216 -3.70 7.78 -0.75
C ALA A 216 -4.93 8.59 -0.34
N SER A 217 -5.80 8.87 -1.30
CA SER A 217 -7.11 9.49 -1.08
C SER A 217 -8.20 8.43 -1.10
N ARG A 218 -9.23 8.58 -0.25
CA ARG A 218 -10.40 7.71 -0.31
C ARG A 218 -11.33 8.19 -1.42
N ARG A 219 -11.82 7.27 -2.24
CA ARG A 219 -12.89 7.55 -3.20
C ARG A 219 -14.19 7.78 -2.43
N GLU A 220 -14.83 8.92 -2.67
CA GLU A 220 -16.14 9.26 -2.10
C GLU A 220 -17.28 8.44 -2.72
#